data_AF-A0A3D8QVY1-F1
#
_entry.id   AF-A0A3D8QVY1-F1
#
_cell.length_a   1.000
_cell.length_b   1.000
_cell.length_c   1.000
_cell.angle_alpha   90.00
_cell.angle_beta   90.00
_cell.angle_gamma   90.00
#
_symmetry.space_group_name_H-M   'P 1'
#
loop_
_entity.id
_entity.type
_entity.pdbx_description
1 polymer ?
#
loop_
_entity_poly.entity_id
_entity_poly.type
_entity_poly.pdbx_seq_one_letter_code
_entity_poly.pdbx_strand_id
1 'polypeptide(L)'
;MYSSKRLQALANTGRTGGTPKVTSMYGGWYDAPNGKRYFGLGKVVEIGITHDGGTYVRVEPTATRTGTNTGTRFDFFDPATDEDMPRDQYPKDLETRRRAIHVHRPGTFVGEPTLGLGPGDTKYGLYISARNVTHYGVGKIVRAELGKDGKLCGRYTVEPPRLRGGLPFWELYIREDILDEDLPRSPYSGSLETQQREDKNRPRRHELIMLNFMDVRLSRQGGQVTHPQLGSEHVGAYFAPDGQWFVGAGKIVAVGYVLSPISLEHWYVYVEPTAEKGGDYDFFHPVTREWMDELPSNAIPGVQCSVSQRKKIFASRWRDLPPIRRKPEIGAEYHGRYCPPSAPKRDVYVGVGKVVKTGINEKNQIWVEVEPIASKRGNLHYKFWDPWSGKEMPDQYWPLE
;
A
#
# COMPACT_ATOMS: atom_id res chain seq x y z
N MET A 1 -20.66 14.05 30.63
CA MET A 1 -20.42 12.65 31.03
C MET A 1 -21.20 11.77 30.06
N TYR A 2 -20.56 10.80 29.41
CA TYR A 2 -21.26 9.84 28.57
C TYR A 2 -22.00 8.83 29.47
N SER A 3 -23.27 8.54 29.17
CA SER A 3 -24.07 7.56 29.93
C SER A 3 -23.63 6.12 29.66
N SER A 4 -23.13 5.82 28.45
CA SER A 4 -22.68 4.49 28.04
C SER A 4 -21.17 4.31 28.16
N LYS A 5 -20.76 3.21 28.84
CA LYS A 5 -19.36 2.79 28.96
C LYS A 5 -18.78 2.38 27.59
N ARG A 6 -19.61 1.84 26.70
CA ARG A 6 -19.22 1.43 25.35
C ARG A 6 -19.01 2.61 24.42
N LEU A 7 -19.84 3.65 24.53
CA LEU A 7 -19.66 4.88 23.77
C LEU A 7 -18.38 5.61 24.20
N GLN A 8 -18.09 5.65 25.50
CA GLN A 8 -16.81 6.14 26.00
C GLN A 8 -15.64 5.27 25.53
N ALA A 9 -15.80 3.93 25.50
CA ALA A 9 -14.78 3.04 24.96
C ALA A 9 -14.52 3.26 23.47
N LEU A 10 -15.56 3.51 22.66
CA LEU A 10 -15.44 3.86 21.25
C LEU A 10 -14.74 5.21 21.06
N ALA A 11 -15.11 6.22 21.85
CA ALA A 11 -14.42 7.52 21.85
C ALA A 11 -12.93 7.40 22.16
N ASN A 12 -12.58 6.57 23.13
CA ASN A 12 -11.20 6.31 23.50
C ASN A 12 -10.40 5.54 22.43
N THR A 13 -11.05 4.95 21.42
CA THR A 13 -10.35 4.31 20.29
C THR A 13 -9.96 5.28 19.17
N GLY A 14 -10.34 6.56 19.26
CA GLY A 14 -10.12 7.54 18.19
C GLY A 14 -10.98 7.28 16.94
N ARG A 15 -11.97 6.39 17.03
CA ARG A 15 -12.90 6.05 15.94
C ARG A 15 -14.23 6.79 16.01
N THR A 16 -14.32 7.79 16.86
CA THR A 16 -15.41 8.77 16.92
C THR A 16 -14.81 10.14 17.29
N GLY A 17 -15.33 11.24 16.75
CA GLY A 17 -14.90 12.62 17.05
C GLY A 17 -13.96 13.29 16.02
N GLY A 18 -13.38 12.55 15.08
CA GLY A 18 -12.65 13.11 13.91
C GLY A 18 -13.51 13.18 12.64
N THR A 19 -13.02 13.74 11.53
CA THR A 19 -13.76 13.76 10.25
C THR A 19 -13.75 12.37 9.59
N PRO A 20 -14.87 11.64 9.55
CA PRO A 20 -14.92 10.32 8.92
C PRO A 20 -14.78 10.43 7.39
N LYS A 21 -14.36 9.35 6.74
CA LYS A 21 -14.44 9.21 5.27
C LYS A 21 -15.52 8.20 4.92
N VAL A 22 -16.32 8.48 3.88
CA VAL A 22 -17.25 7.49 3.34
C VAL A 22 -16.46 6.22 2.98
N THR A 23 -17.02 5.05 3.27
CA THR A 23 -16.41 3.72 3.15
C THR A 23 -15.35 3.31 4.16
N SER A 24 -14.92 4.20 5.06
CA SER A 24 -14.00 3.87 6.16
C SER A 24 -14.71 3.17 7.34
N MET A 25 -13.97 2.45 8.19
CA MET A 25 -14.50 1.95 9.45
C MET A 25 -14.53 3.05 10.52
N TYR A 26 -15.71 3.38 11.04
CA TYR A 26 -15.91 4.48 11.99
C TYR A 26 -17.08 4.20 12.94
N GLY A 27 -17.11 4.84 14.09
CA GLY A 27 -18.22 4.75 15.04
C GLY A 27 -19.39 5.65 14.60
N GLY A 28 -20.55 5.07 14.37
CA GLY A 28 -21.71 5.82 13.89
C GLY A 28 -23.02 5.12 14.18
N TRP A 29 -24.09 5.72 13.68
CA TRP A 29 -25.44 5.22 13.81
C TRP A 29 -25.78 4.22 12.71
N TYR A 30 -26.47 3.15 13.07
CA TYR A 30 -27.10 2.23 12.15
C TYR A 30 -28.61 2.23 12.38
N ASP A 31 -29.37 2.43 11.29
CA ASP A 31 -30.82 2.31 11.28
C ASP A 31 -31.19 0.84 11.07
N ALA A 32 -31.62 0.16 12.13
CA ALA A 32 -31.95 -1.25 12.08
C ALA A 32 -33.36 -1.51 11.48
N PRO A 33 -33.63 -2.73 10.95
CA PRO A 33 -34.92 -3.09 10.37
C PRO A 33 -36.13 -2.91 11.30
N ASN A 34 -35.94 -3.04 12.62
CA ASN A 34 -36.97 -2.80 13.63
C ASN A 34 -37.29 -1.31 13.85
N GLY A 35 -36.70 -0.39 13.08
CA GLY A 35 -36.91 1.05 13.19
C GLY A 35 -36.17 1.72 14.36
N LYS A 36 -35.37 0.95 15.13
CA LYS A 36 -34.50 1.50 16.17
C LYS A 36 -33.13 1.86 15.61
N ARG A 37 -32.45 2.79 16.28
CA ARG A 37 -31.07 3.16 15.97
C ARG A 37 -30.13 2.54 16.99
N TYR A 38 -29.04 1.98 16.48
CA TYR A 38 -27.97 1.44 17.31
C TYR A 38 -26.68 2.15 16.98
N PHE A 39 -25.84 2.38 17.98
CA PHE A 39 -24.52 2.95 17.80
C PHE A 39 -23.48 1.85 17.81
N GLY A 40 -22.51 1.90 16.91
CA GLY A 40 -21.51 0.85 16.81
C GLY A 40 -20.42 1.18 15.83
N LEU A 41 -19.44 0.28 15.72
CA LEU A 41 -18.38 0.40 14.74
C LEU A 41 -18.82 -0.26 13.43
N GLY A 42 -18.88 0.51 12.35
CA GLY A 42 -19.29 0.02 11.04
C GLY A 42 -18.61 0.75 9.89
N LYS A 43 -18.93 0.34 8.66
CA LYS A 43 -18.47 1.04 7.45
C LYS A 43 -19.32 2.27 7.24
N VAL A 44 -18.70 3.44 7.16
CA VAL A 44 -19.39 4.72 6.89
C VAL A 44 -20.09 4.64 5.54
N VAL A 45 -21.41 4.79 5.56
CA VAL A 45 -22.24 4.88 4.36
C VAL A 45 -22.74 6.29 4.11
N GLU A 46 -22.80 7.11 5.16
CA GLU A 46 -23.24 8.50 5.06
C GLU A 46 -22.61 9.37 6.13
N ILE A 47 -22.35 10.62 5.78
CA ILE A 47 -21.92 11.68 6.69
C ILE A 47 -22.82 12.86 6.38
N GLY A 48 -23.48 13.42 7.38
CA GLY A 48 -24.34 14.57 7.19
C GLY A 48 -24.24 15.55 8.34
N ILE A 49 -24.82 16.73 8.15
CA ILE A 49 -24.84 17.82 9.13
C ILE A 49 -26.27 17.92 9.68
N THR A 50 -26.40 17.90 11.00
CA THR A 50 -27.66 18.09 11.71
C THR A 50 -28.03 19.57 11.78
N HIS A 51 -29.31 19.86 12.08
CA HIS A 51 -29.87 21.22 12.08
C HIS A 51 -29.19 22.19 13.06
N ASP A 52 -28.51 21.66 14.08
CA ASP A 52 -27.71 22.37 15.06
C ASP A 52 -26.24 22.57 14.63
N GLY A 53 -25.88 22.18 13.40
CA GLY A 53 -24.52 22.23 12.88
C GLY A 53 -23.62 21.07 13.33
N GLY A 54 -24.15 20.11 14.09
CA GLY A 54 -23.44 18.88 14.45
C GLY A 54 -23.22 17.96 13.24
N THR A 55 -22.26 17.04 13.34
CA THR A 55 -22.04 16.02 12.30
C THR A 55 -22.63 14.70 12.78
N TYR A 56 -23.44 14.05 11.95
CA TYR A 56 -23.84 12.66 12.16
C TYR A 56 -23.14 11.75 11.14
N VAL A 57 -22.93 10.51 11.55
CA VAL A 57 -22.27 9.49 10.74
C VAL A 57 -23.18 8.28 10.74
N ARG A 58 -23.63 7.85 9.55
CA ARG A 58 -24.34 6.59 9.37
C ARG A 58 -23.37 5.51 8.93
N VAL A 59 -23.45 4.35 9.56
CA VAL A 59 -22.57 3.22 9.32
C VAL A 59 -23.38 1.96 9.10
N GLU A 60 -22.84 1.05 8.28
CA GLU A 60 -23.38 -0.30 8.13
C GLU A 60 -22.54 -1.32 8.91
N PRO A 61 -23.18 -2.33 9.53
CA PRO A 61 -22.47 -3.44 10.14
C PRO A 61 -21.62 -4.20 9.12
N THR A 62 -20.34 -4.40 9.43
CA THR A 62 -19.43 -5.18 8.61
C THR A 62 -19.14 -6.54 9.24
N ALA A 63 -18.84 -7.52 8.39
CA ALA A 63 -18.48 -8.87 8.82
C ALA A 63 -17.03 -8.97 9.36
N THR A 64 -16.28 -7.86 9.40
CA THR A 64 -14.89 -7.84 9.87
C THR A 64 -14.83 -8.20 11.35
N ARG A 65 -14.09 -9.28 11.63
CA ARG A 65 -13.80 -9.82 12.95
C ARG A 65 -13.11 -8.75 13.80
N THR A 66 -13.84 -8.05 14.66
CA THR A 66 -13.26 -7.53 15.90
C THR A 66 -12.68 -8.74 16.64
N GLY A 67 -11.35 -8.76 16.79
CA GLY A 67 -10.53 -9.94 16.99
C GLY A 67 -10.92 -10.89 18.12
N THR A 68 -10.36 -12.10 18.03
CA THR A 68 -10.53 -13.28 18.88
C THR A 68 -10.18 -13.14 20.36
N ASN A 69 -10.11 -11.93 20.93
CA ASN A 69 -9.96 -11.72 22.36
C ASN A 69 -10.64 -10.44 22.90
N THR A 70 -11.43 -9.74 22.08
CA THR A 70 -12.31 -8.65 22.57
C THR A 70 -13.73 -8.97 22.16
N GLY A 71 -14.39 -9.84 22.93
CA GLY A 71 -15.82 -10.10 22.78
C GLY A 71 -16.61 -8.79 22.73
N THR A 72 -17.69 -8.76 21.92
CA THR A 72 -18.87 -7.85 21.97
C THR A 72 -18.65 -6.34 22.14
N ARG A 73 -17.43 -5.82 22.26
CA ARG A 73 -17.14 -4.49 22.80
C ARG A 73 -17.51 -3.35 21.85
N PHE A 74 -17.60 -3.66 20.56
CA PHE A 74 -17.97 -2.70 19.50
C PHE A 74 -19.08 -3.25 18.58
N ASP A 75 -19.80 -4.29 19.04
CA ASP A 75 -21.08 -4.67 18.43
C ASP A 75 -22.04 -3.47 18.55
N PHE A 76 -23.03 -3.39 17.65
CA PHE A 76 -24.01 -2.30 17.70
C PHE A 76 -24.83 -2.43 18.98
N PHE A 77 -25.03 -1.33 19.70
CA PHE A 77 -25.72 -1.28 20.98
C PHE A 77 -26.63 -0.05 21.08
N ASP A 78 -27.60 -0.11 21.99
CA ASP A 78 -28.40 1.06 22.33
C ASP A 78 -27.62 1.92 23.33
N PRO A 79 -27.23 3.16 22.99
CA PRO A 79 -26.41 3.99 23.88
C PRO A 79 -27.14 4.51 25.13
N ALA A 80 -28.47 4.37 25.19
CA ALA A 80 -29.24 4.70 26.38
C ALA A 80 -29.23 3.56 27.42
N THR A 81 -29.31 2.31 26.97
CA THR A 81 -29.41 1.13 27.85
C THR A 81 -28.12 0.30 27.94
N ASP A 82 -27.17 0.54 27.03
CA ASP A 82 -25.95 -0.25 26.80
C ASP A 82 -26.23 -1.70 26.34
N GLU A 83 -27.48 -2.03 26.01
CA GLU A 83 -27.89 -3.36 25.54
C GLU A 83 -27.46 -3.62 24.09
N ASP A 84 -27.09 -4.86 23.79
CA ASP A 84 -26.69 -5.29 22.44
C ASP A 84 -27.87 -5.19 21.45
N MET A 85 -27.57 -4.82 20.21
CA MET A 85 -28.51 -4.92 19.10
C MET A 85 -28.92 -6.39 18.90
N PRO A 86 -30.23 -6.71 18.85
CA PRO A 86 -30.68 -8.07 18.61
C PRO A 86 -30.11 -8.65 17.31
N ARG A 87 -29.72 -9.93 17.32
CA ARG A 87 -28.96 -10.55 16.22
C ARG A 87 -29.72 -10.58 14.89
N ASP A 88 -31.04 -10.67 14.94
CA ASP A 88 -31.96 -10.64 13.79
C ASP A 88 -32.05 -9.27 13.10
N GLN A 89 -31.48 -8.23 13.71
CA GLN A 89 -31.45 -6.86 13.18
C GLN A 89 -30.18 -6.57 12.36
N TYR A 90 -29.21 -7.47 12.38
CA TYR A 90 -28.06 -7.42 11.48
C TYR A 90 -28.46 -7.83 10.05
N PRO A 91 -27.77 -7.34 9.01
CA PRO A 91 -28.02 -7.76 7.64
C PRO A 91 -27.96 -9.29 7.46
N LYS A 92 -28.94 -9.87 6.75
CA LYS A 92 -29.09 -11.32 6.60
C LYS A 92 -27.89 -12.00 5.93
N ASP A 93 -27.13 -11.25 5.12
CA ASP A 93 -25.92 -11.71 4.46
C ASP A 93 -24.65 -11.55 5.31
N LEU A 94 -24.74 -10.96 6.51
CA LEU A 94 -23.61 -10.74 7.40
C LEU A 94 -23.01 -12.08 7.87
N GLU A 95 -23.84 -13.07 8.20
CA GLU A 95 -23.38 -14.41 8.56
C GLU A 95 -22.75 -15.15 7.36
N THR A 96 -23.29 -14.96 6.16
CA THR A 96 -22.69 -15.48 4.92
C THR A 96 -21.34 -14.83 4.64
N ARG A 97 -21.22 -13.50 4.83
CA ARG A 97 -19.95 -12.75 4.74
C ARG A 97 -18.96 -13.17 5.84
N ARG A 98 -19.43 -13.39 7.08
CA ARG A 98 -18.62 -13.89 8.21
C ARG A 98 -18.10 -15.30 7.94
N ARG A 99 -18.92 -16.18 7.37
CA ARG A 99 -18.53 -17.54 6.94
C ARG A 99 -17.52 -17.49 5.79
N ALA A 100 -17.71 -16.62 4.79
CA ALA A 100 -16.73 -16.42 3.72
C ALA A 100 -15.36 -15.93 4.24
N ILE A 101 -15.36 -15.10 5.28
CA ILE A 101 -14.14 -14.65 5.96
C ILE A 101 -13.50 -15.77 6.81
N HIS A 102 -14.31 -16.67 7.40
CA HIS A 102 -13.85 -17.76 8.27
C HIS A 102 -13.15 -18.90 7.53
N VAL A 103 -13.55 -19.19 6.29
CA VAL A 103 -13.07 -20.39 5.59
C VAL A 103 -11.64 -20.21 5.02
N HIS A 104 -11.10 -18.98 4.90
CA HIS A 104 -9.84 -18.74 4.16
C HIS A 104 -8.77 -17.89 4.87
N ARG A 105 -8.90 -17.52 6.15
CA ARG A 105 -7.93 -16.62 6.82
C ARG A 105 -7.49 -17.12 8.22
N PRO A 106 -6.37 -17.87 8.32
CA PRO A 106 -5.89 -18.42 9.60
C PRO A 106 -5.71 -17.35 10.70
N GLY A 107 -5.95 -17.73 11.96
CA GLY A 107 -5.95 -16.81 13.11
C GLY A 107 -4.57 -16.52 13.72
N THR A 108 -3.58 -17.37 13.47
CA THR A 108 -2.21 -17.29 13.99
C THR A 108 -1.27 -17.97 12.98
N PHE A 109 -0.23 -17.25 12.53
CA PHE A 109 0.62 -17.66 11.39
C PHE A 109 2.03 -18.12 11.78
N VAL A 110 2.28 -18.38 13.06
CA VAL A 110 3.47 -19.14 13.46
C VAL A 110 3.16 -20.60 13.18
N GLY A 111 3.33 -21.00 11.92
CA GLY A 111 3.30 -22.41 11.55
C GLY A 111 4.61 -23.09 11.94
N GLU A 112 4.62 -24.41 11.97
CA GLU A 112 5.88 -25.13 12.08
C GLU A 112 6.80 -24.76 10.90
N PRO A 113 8.11 -24.57 11.15
CA PRO A 113 9.09 -24.33 10.10
C PRO A 113 8.97 -25.41 9.03
N THR A 114 8.64 -25.02 7.79
CA THR A 114 8.64 -25.97 6.68
C THR A 114 10.05 -26.06 6.14
N LEU A 115 10.69 -27.21 6.33
CA LEU A 115 12.04 -27.47 5.84
C LEU A 115 12.08 -27.43 4.31
N GLY A 116 13.18 -26.92 3.76
CA GLY A 116 13.41 -26.87 2.31
C GLY A 116 12.74 -25.71 1.58
N LEU A 117 11.92 -24.88 2.26
CA LEU A 117 11.41 -23.63 1.66
C LEU A 117 12.46 -22.52 1.73
N GLY A 118 12.67 -21.86 0.60
CA GLY A 118 13.62 -20.78 0.44
C GLY A 118 13.05 -19.58 -0.34
N PRO A 119 13.91 -18.58 -0.60
CA PRO A 119 13.55 -17.42 -1.41
C PRO A 119 13.01 -17.83 -2.79
N GLY A 120 11.83 -17.32 -3.15
CA GLY A 120 11.13 -17.57 -4.42
C GLY A 120 9.97 -18.58 -4.31
N ASP A 121 9.99 -19.45 -3.31
CA ASP A 121 8.90 -20.41 -3.05
C ASP A 121 7.63 -19.72 -2.57
N THR A 122 6.47 -20.36 -2.69
CA THR A 122 5.19 -19.77 -2.28
C THR A 122 4.77 -20.24 -0.89
N LYS A 123 4.47 -19.30 0.02
CA LYS A 123 4.05 -19.61 1.40
C LYS A 123 3.19 -18.49 1.99
N TYR A 124 2.45 -18.81 3.04
CA TYR A 124 1.86 -17.80 3.90
C TYR A 124 2.96 -17.00 4.61
N GLY A 125 2.82 -15.68 4.61
CA GLY A 125 3.76 -14.81 5.30
C GLY A 125 3.22 -13.40 5.49
N LEU A 126 4.12 -12.52 5.94
CA LEU A 126 3.86 -11.10 6.11
C LEU A 126 4.45 -10.28 4.97
N TYR A 127 3.78 -9.21 4.62
CA TYR A 127 4.25 -8.17 3.71
C TYR A 127 4.09 -6.81 4.39
N ILE A 128 5.12 -5.98 4.36
CA ILE A 128 5.03 -4.61 4.89
C ILE A 128 5.02 -3.67 3.68
N SER A 129 4.00 -2.81 3.57
CA SER A 129 3.90 -1.85 2.46
C SER A 129 4.82 -0.64 2.67
N ALA A 130 4.99 0.17 1.61
CA ALA A 130 5.71 1.44 1.69
C ALA A 130 5.05 2.47 2.63
N ARG A 131 3.82 2.21 3.10
CA ARG A 131 3.13 3.00 4.14
C ARG A 131 3.32 2.44 5.55
N ASN A 132 4.19 1.45 5.69
CA ASN A 132 4.43 0.72 6.93
C ASN A 132 3.18 -0.02 7.44
N VAL A 133 2.33 -0.51 6.53
CA VAL A 133 1.15 -1.31 6.87
C VAL A 133 1.47 -2.79 6.69
N THR A 134 1.20 -3.58 7.72
CA THR A 134 1.46 -5.03 7.72
C THR A 134 0.28 -5.80 7.18
N HIS A 135 0.54 -6.56 6.12
CA HIS A 135 -0.41 -7.41 5.44
C HIS A 135 -0.01 -8.89 5.56
N TYR A 136 -1.00 -9.77 5.45
CA TYR A 136 -0.85 -11.22 5.52
C TYR A 136 -1.48 -11.86 4.30
N GLY A 137 -0.84 -12.88 3.77
CA GLY A 137 -1.36 -13.62 2.63
C GLY A 137 -0.37 -14.66 2.14
N VAL A 138 -0.71 -15.30 1.02
CA VAL A 138 0.18 -16.25 0.34
C VAL A 138 0.95 -15.54 -0.74
N GLY A 139 2.25 -15.43 -0.56
CA GLY A 139 3.14 -14.75 -1.48
C GLY A 139 4.40 -15.56 -1.74
N LYS A 140 5.28 -14.98 -2.57
CA LYS A 140 6.62 -15.54 -2.77
C LYS A 140 7.50 -15.18 -1.58
N ILE A 141 8.18 -16.15 -1.00
CA ILE A 141 9.11 -15.95 0.10
C ILE A 141 10.23 -15.03 -0.39
N VAL A 142 10.40 -13.92 0.31
CA VAL A 142 11.55 -13.03 0.18
C VAL A 142 12.59 -13.42 1.22
N ARG A 143 12.15 -13.67 2.46
CA ARG A 143 13.04 -14.02 3.56
C ARG A 143 12.32 -14.92 4.55
N ALA A 144 12.99 -15.97 5.02
CA ALA A 144 12.56 -16.70 6.20
C ALA A 144 13.10 -16.02 7.46
N GLU A 145 12.26 -15.88 8.48
CA GLU A 145 12.68 -15.31 9.77
C GLU A 145 13.38 -16.38 10.60
N LEU A 146 14.47 -15.95 11.24
CA LEU A 146 15.23 -16.75 12.19
C LEU A 146 14.90 -16.28 13.60
N GLY A 147 14.76 -17.22 14.53
CA GLY A 147 14.69 -16.96 15.95
C GLY A 147 16.01 -16.43 16.49
N LYS A 148 16.02 -16.03 17.77
CA LYS A 148 17.23 -15.57 18.46
C LYS A 148 18.34 -16.62 18.51
N ASP A 149 17.96 -17.90 18.39
CA ASP A 149 18.85 -19.05 18.32
C ASP A 149 19.37 -19.35 16.90
N GLY A 150 19.04 -18.49 15.92
CA GLY A 150 19.41 -18.66 14.51
C GLY A 150 18.59 -19.72 13.78
N LYS A 151 17.60 -20.36 14.41
CA LYS A 151 16.76 -21.39 13.77
C LYS A 151 15.54 -20.78 13.11
N LEU A 152 15.03 -21.44 12.06
CA LEU A 152 13.78 -21.03 11.42
C LEU A 152 12.63 -21.05 12.42
N CYS A 153 11.87 -19.96 12.51
CA CYS A 153 10.74 -19.85 13.43
C CYS A 153 9.37 -20.00 12.74
N GLY A 154 9.37 -20.42 11.47
CA GLY A 154 8.16 -20.66 10.68
C GLY A 154 7.44 -19.38 10.21
N ARG A 155 8.07 -18.21 10.39
CA ARG A 155 7.61 -16.94 9.83
C ARG A 155 8.37 -16.61 8.56
N TYR A 156 7.64 -16.08 7.59
CA TYR A 156 8.19 -15.70 6.29
C TYR A 156 7.77 -14.27 5.98
N THR A 157 8.71 -13.45 5.52
CA THR A 157 8.37 -12.25 4.77
C THR A 157 8.18 -12.64 3.31
N VAL A 158 7.04 -12.24 2.76
CA VAL A 158 6.60 -12.62 1.43
C VAL A 158 6.25 -11.39 0.59
N GLU A 159 6.31 -11.56 -0.71
CA GLU A 159 5.81 -10.61 -1.68
C GLU A 159 4.40 -11.01 -2.17
N PRO A 160 3.42 -10.10 -2.18
CA PRO A 160 2.08 -10.39 -2.67
C PRO A 160 2.03 -10.66 -4.18
N PRO A 161 1.24 -11.64 -4.64
CA PRO A 161 1.04 -11.90 -6.06
C PRO A 161 0.21 -10.77 -6.68
N ARG A 162 0.60 -10.33 -7.89
CA ARG A 162 -0.09 -9.25 -8.64
C ARG A 162 -1.43 -9.66 -9.27
N LEU A 163 -1.68 -10.96 -9.37
CA LEU A 163 -2.88 -11.46 -10.03
C LEU A 163 -4.05 -11.43 -9.04
N ARG A 164 -5.00 -10.51 -9.27
CA ARG A 164 -6.33 -10.57 -8.65
C ARG A 164 -6.91 -11.97 -8.88
N GLY A 165 -7.28 -12.66 -7.80
CA GLY A 165 -8.02 -13.92 -7.85
C GLY A 165 -7.30 -15.18 -7.33
N GLY A 166 -6.04 -15.09 -6.89
CA GLY A 166 -5.34 -16.25 -6.31
C GLY A 166 -5.69 -16.44 -4.83
N LEU A 167 -5.19 -15.56 -3.98
CA LEU A 167 -5.39 -15.58 -2.53
C LEU A 167 -5.28 -14.13 -2.02
N PRO A 168 -6.28 -13.57 -1.31
CA PRO A 168 -6.22 -12.17 -0.90
C PRO A 168 -5.09 -11.97 0.10
N PHE A 169 -4.33 -10.89 -0.05
CA PHE A 169 -3.60 -10.32 1.07
C PHE A 169 -4.56 -9.43 1.85
N TRP A 170 -4.47 -9.43 3.18
CA TRP A 170 -5.29 -8.58 4.02
C TRP A 170 -4.46 -7.91 5.11
N GLU A 171 -4.89 -6.73 5.54
CA GLU A 171 -4.28 -5.99 6.63
C GLU A 171 -4.52 -6.71 7.98
N LEU A 172 -3.50 -6.76 8.83
CA LEU A 172 -3.50 -7.56 10.07
C LEU A 172 -4.69 -7.29 11.00
N TYR A 173 -5.02 -6.02 11.18
CA TYR A 173 -5.86 -5.53 12.27
C TYR A 173 -7.31 -5.33 11.83
N ILE A 174 -7.55 -4.72 10.68
CA ILE A 174 -8.88 -4.48 10.11
C ILE A 174 -9.33 -5.60 9.18
N ARG A 175 -8.40 -6.46 8.71
CA ARG A 175 -8.69 -7.60 7.81
C ARG A 175 -9.34 -7.19 6.50
N GLU A 176 -9.16 -5.95 6.08
CA GLU A 176 -9.51 -5.52 4.74
C GLU A 176 -8.47 -6.04 3.75
N ASP A 177 -8.89 -6.29 2.52
CA ASP A 177 -7.98 -6.68 1.46
C ASP A 177 -6.96 -5.57 1.24
N ILE A 178 -5.72 -5.96 0.90
CA ILE A 178 -4.66 -5.02 0.57
C ILE A 178 -5.14 -4.07 -0.53
N LEU A 179 -4.96 -2.77 -0.31
CA LEU A 179 -5.29 -1.77 -1.30
C LEU A 179 -4.25 -1.82 -2.44
N ASP A 180 -4.67 -1.53 -3.67
CA ASP A 180 -3.74 -1.56 -4.82
C ASP A 180 -2.54 -0.60 -4.64
N GLU A 181 -2.73 0.47 -3.86
CA GLU A 181 -1.67 1.45 -3.52
C GLU A 181 -0.66 0.94 -2.46
N ASP A 182 -1.01 -0.11 -1.72
CA ASP A 182 -0.11 -0.80 -0.79
C ASP A 182 0.63 -1.95 -1.45
N LEU A 183 0.17 -2.44 -2.60
CA LEU A 183 0.90 -3.45 -3.36
C LEU A 183 2.24 -2.89 -3.85
N PRO A 184 3.31 -3.71 -3.89
CA PRO A 184 4.58 -3.28 -4.46
C PRO A 184 4.36 -2.92 -5.93
N ARG A 185 4.90 -1.76 -6.36
CA ARG A 185 4.80 -1.30 -7.75
C ARG A 185 5.67 -2.10 -8.70
N SER A 186 6.65 -2.87 -8.27
CA SER A 186 7.26 -3.92 -9.09
C SER A 186 7.65 -5.07 -8.21
N PRO A 187 7.55 -6.34 -8.68
CA PRO A 187 7.89 -7.45 -7.83
C PRO A 187 9.40 -7.46 -7.57
N TYR A 188 9.78 -7.67 -6.31
CA TYR A 188 11.08 -8.21 -5.97
C TYR A 188 11.05 -9.69 -6.28
N SER A 189 11.86 -10.12 -7.26
CA SER A 189 11.88 -11.51 -7.75
C SER A 189 12.06 -12.54 -6.65
N GLY A 190 12.64 -12.15 -5.50
CA GLY A 190 12.68 -12.95 -4.28
C GLY A 190 13.47 -14.25 -4.44
N SER A 191 14.01 -14.55 -5.62
CA SER A 191 14.69 -15.80 -5.90
C SER A 191 16.11 -15.74 -5.37
N LEU A 192 16.67 -16.92 -5.11
CA LEU A 192 18.03 -17.08 -4.62
C LEU A 192 19.06 -16.41 -5.54
N GLU A 193 18.82 -16.43 -6.85
CA GLU A 193 19.66 -15.75 -7.84
C GLU A 193 19.60 -14.23 -7.70
N THR A 194 18.45 -13.68 -7.32
CA THR A 194 18.26 -12.22 -7.20
C THR A 194 18.63 -11.66 -5.83
N GLN A 195 18.99 -12.53 -4.89
CA GLN A 195 19.64 -12.21 -3.61
C GLN A 195 21.17 -12.37 -3.67
N GLN A 196 21.73 -12.56 -4.87
CA GLN A 196 23.17 -12.54 -5.05
C GLN A 196 23.66 -11.10 -5.05
N ARG A 197 24.60 -10.81 -4.17
CA ARG A 197 25.15 -9.46 -4.00
C ARG A 197 26.30 -9.24 -4.95
N GLU A 198 26.29 -8.09 -5.62
CA GLU A 198 27.42 -7.64 -6.44
C GLU A 198 28.64 -7.36 -5.55
N ASP A 199 28.47 -6.57 -4.49
CA ASP A 199 29.51 -6.35 -3.47
C ASP A 199 29.30 -7.27 -2.26
N LYS A 200 30.05 -8.38 -2.23
CA LYS A 200 30.01 -9.33 -1.10
C LYS A 200 30.69 -8.78 0.17
N ASN A 201 31.56 -7.78 0.04
CA ASN A 201 32.36 -7.23 1.15
C ASN A 201 31.63 -6.13 1.91
N ARG A 202 30.74 -5.39 1.23
CA ARG A 202 29.84 -4.46 1.93
C ARG A 202 29.01 -5.25 2.94
N PRO A 203 28.81 -4.80 4.18
CA PRO A 203 27.88 -5.45 5.09
C PRO A 203 26.43 -5.14 4.68
N ARG A 204 25.51 -6.09 4.91
CA ARG A 204 24.07 -5.79 4.87
C ARG A 204 23.73 -4.76 5.96
N ARG A 205 22.70 -3.95 5.74
CA ARG A 205 22.23 -2.99 6.74
C ARG A 205 21.88 -3.72 8.05
N HIS A 206 22.31 -3.19 9.21
CA HIS A 206 22.07 -3.80 10.52
C HIS A 206 20.58 -3.77 10.90
N GLU A 207 20.09 -4.80 11.63
CA GLU A 207 18.67 -4.94 12.05
C GLU A 207 18.11 -3.80 12.91
N LEU A 208 18.97 -2.98 13.54
CA LEU A 208 18.58 -2.08 14.62
C LEU A 208 17.64 -0.95 14.17
N ILE A 209 17.53 -0.72 12.86
CA ILE A 209 16.53 0.15 12.26
C ILE A 209 15.44 -0.76 11.68
N MET A 210 14.57 -1.28 12.54
CA MET A 210 13.24 -1.68 12.06
C MET A 210 12.61 -0.46 11.34
N LEU A 211 11.75 -0.72 10.36
CA LEU A 211 10.82 0.26 9.77
C LEU A 211 10.01 1.10 10.79
N ASN A 212 10.14 0.80 12.09
CA ASN A 212 9.84 1.67 13.24
C ASN A 212 10.44 3.10 13.15
N PHE A 213 11.25 3.43 12.15
CA PHE A 213 11.69 4.81 11.85
C PHE A 213 11.08 5.42 10.57
N MET A 214 10.36 4.64 9.74
CA MET A 214 9.37 5.24 8.83
C MET A 214 8.19 5.77 9.62
N ASP A 215 7.91 5.11 10.74
CA ASP A 215 7.21 5.72 11.85
C ASP A 215 8.05 6.92 12.30
N VAL A 216 7.76 8.11 11.76
CA VAL A 216 8.18 9.37 12.37
C VAL A 216 7.48 9.41 13.73
N ARG A 217 7.99 8.63 14.68
CA ARG A 217 7.75 8.89 16.09
C ARG A 217 8.37 10.24 16.30
N LEU A 218 7.50 11.24 16.20
CA LEU A 218 7.74 12.63 16.50
C LEU A 218 8.70 12.64 17.68
N SER A 219 9.97 12.88 17.38
CA SER A 219 10.97 12.96 18.43
C SER A 219 10.50 14.13 19.28
N ARG A 220 10.02 13.86 20.50
CA ARG A 220 9.63 14.91 21.44
C ARG A 220 10.91 15.60 21.92
N GLN A 221 11.59 16.30 21.04
CA GLN A 221 12.60 17.28 21.44
C GLN A 221 11.84 18.54 21.84
N GLY A 222 11.77 18.82 23.15
CA GLY A 222 11.23 20.08 23.66
C GLY A 222 9.70 20.25 23.62
N GLY A 223 8.93 19.18 23.41
CA GLY A 223 7.46 19.23 23.50
C GLY A 223 6.72 19.77 22.27
N GLN A 224 7.42 20.14 21.19
CA GLN A 224 6.80 20.40 19.90
C GLN A 224 6.92 19.19 18.97
N VAL A 225 5.79 18.79 18.42
CA VAL A 225 5.66 17.79 17.37
C VAL A 225 6.12 18.45 16.05
N THR A 226 7.32 18.14 15.58
CA THR A 226 7.78 18.61 14.26
C THR A 226 7.23 17.70 13.17
N HIS A 227 6.22 18.20 12.46
CA HIS A 227 5.68 17.52 11.29
C HIS A 227 6.72 17.48 10.16
N PRO A 228 6.88 16.36 9.43
CA PRO A 228 7.76 16.31 8.27
C PRO A 228 7.31 17.35 7.23
N GLN A 229 8.25 18.18 6.80
CA GLN A 229 7.98 19.26 5.85
C GLN A 229 8.34 18.83 4.43
N LEU A 230 7.52 19.20 3.44
CA LEU A 230 7.87 18.97 2.05
C LEU A 230 9.18 19.69 1.72
N GLY A 231 10.10 18.97 1.09
CA GLY A 231 11.39 19.48 0.68
C GLY A 231 12.49 19.45 1.75
N SER A 232 12.19 19.12 3.01
CA SER A 232 13.23 18.83 4.00
C SER A 232 13.77 17.41 3.84
N GLU A 233 14.93 17.13 4.43
CA GLU A 233 15.50 15.79 4.44
C GLU A 233 14.91 14.91 5.54
N HIS A 234 14.67 13.64 5.22
CA HIS A 234 14.16 12.65 6.17
C HIS A 234 14.42 11.22 5.66
N VAL A 235 14.35 10.22 6.55
CA VAL A 235 14.29 8.81 6.16
C VAL A 235 12.88 8.45 5.72
N GLY A 236 12.73 7.83 4.56
CA GLY A 236 11.43 7.42 4.04
C GLY A 236 11.49 6.35 2.97
N ALA A 237 10.35 6.10 2.35
CA ALA A 237 10.23 5.19 1.22
C ALA A 237 10.54 5.90 -0.10
N TYR A 238 11.45 5.34 -0.88
CA TYR A 238 11.75 5.78 -2.24
C TYR A 238 11.24 4.74 -3.23
N PHE A 239 10.44 5.16 -4.21
CA PHE A 239 10.08 4.31 -5.36
C PHE A 239 11.07 4.53 -6.48
N ALA A 240 11.88 3.51 -6.77
CA ALA A 240 12.79 3.55 -7.90
C ALA A 240 12.02 3.57 -9.24
N PRO A 241 12.64 4.03 -10.35
CA PRO A 241 11.98 4.11 -11.65
C PRO A 241 11.41 2.78 -12.15
N ASP A 242 11.95 1.66 -11.66
CA ASP A 242 11.50 0.32 -12.02
C ASP A 242 10.26 -0.14 -11.23
N GLY A 243 9.82 0.64 -10.24
CA GLY A 243 8.67 0.39 -9.38
C GLY A 243 8.98 -0.38 -8.10
N GLN A 244 10.22 -0.84 -7.87
CA GLN A 244 10.59 -1.34 -6.55
C GLN A 244 10.66 -0.17 -5.56
N TRP A 245 10.48 -0.46 -4.28
CA TRP A 245 10.62 0.56 -3.24
C TRP A 245 11.68 0.17 -2.23
N PHE A 246 12.37 1.21 -1.74
CA PHE A 246 13.54 1.12 -0.88
C PHE A 246 13.37 2.07 0.29
N VAL A 247 14.17 1.88 1.34
CA VAL A 247 14.24 2.77 2.49
C VAL A 247 15.59 3.48 2.48
N GLY A 248 15.59 4.79 2.74
CA GLY A 248 16.79 5.61 2.84
C GLY A 248 16.47 7.06 3.20
N ALA A 249 17.50 7.85 3.45
CA ALA A 249 17.43 9.29 3.68
C ALA A 249 17.38 10.04 2.34
N GLY A 250 16.50 11.02 2.25
CA GLY A 250 16.37 11.85 1.07
C GLY A 250 15.43 13.04 1.29
N LYS A 251 15.16 13.78 0.21
CA LYS A 251 14.27 14.93 0.24
C LYS A 251 12.81 14.48 0.25
N ILE A 252 12.02 14.94 1.22
CA ILE A 252 10.59 14.61 1.31
C ILE A 252 9.85 15.19 0.11
N VAL A 253 9.16 14.32 -0.63
CA VAL A 253 8.32 14.71 -1.79
C VAL A 253 6.83 14.49 -1.54
N ALA A 254 6.49 13.66 -0.55
CA ALA A 254 5.12 13.48 -0.12
C ALA A 254 5.07 12.96 1.32
N VAL A 255 4.02 13.36 2.02
CA VAL A 255 3.73 12.98 3.40
C VAL A 255 2.31 12.47 3.44
N GLY A 256 2.07 11.39 4.15
CA GLY A 256 0.72 10.98 4.52
C GLY A 256 0.68 10.41 5.93
N TYR A 257 -0.53 10.14 6.39
CA TYR A 257 -0.77 9.59 7.71
C TYR A 257 -1.67 8.35 7.59
N VAL A 258 -1.41 7.34 8.40
CA VAL A 258 -2.26 6.15 8.56
C VAL A 258 -2.73 6.10 10.00
N LEU A 259 -4.04 5.97 10.17
CA LEU A 259 -4.67 5.75 11.48
C LEU A 259 -4.66 4.24 11.76
N SER A 260 -3.72 3.78 12.59
CA SER A 260 -3.70 2.39 13.02
C SER A 260 -4.78 2.12 14.08
N PRO A 261 -5.53 1.00 13.99
CA PRO A 261 -6.51 0.58 14.98
C PRO A 261 -5.97 0.45 16.41
N ILE A 262 -4.66 0.24 16.57
CA ILE A 262 -3.99 -0.03 17.85
C ILE A 262 -3.20 1.21 18.31
N SER A 263 -3.76 2.40 18.13
CA SER A 263 -3.36 3.64 18.82
C SER A 263 -1.99 4.24 18.47
N LEU A 264 -1.42 3.92 17.31
CA LEU A 264 -0.26 4.65 16.81
C LEU A 264 -0.64 5.35 15.50
N GLU A 265 -0.74 6.68 15.57
CA GLU A 265 -0.75 7.53 14.39
C GLU A 265 0.64 7.39 13.75
N HIS A 266 0.68 6.84 12.54
CA HIS A 266 1.93 6.67 11.82
C HIS A 266 1.93 7.62 10.64
N TRP A 267 2.93 8.50 10.61
CA TRP A 267 3.26 9.22 9.38
C TRP A 267 4.04 8.28 8.48
N TYR A 268 3.81 8.39 7.17
CA TYR A 268 4.70 7.82 6.17
C TYR A 268 5.18 8.95 5.27
N VAL A 269 6.45 8.86 4.89
CA VAL A 269 7.09 9.86 4.04
C VAL A 269 7.67 9.18 2.81
N TYR A 270 7.42 9.79 1.65
CA TYR A 270 8.11 9.43 0.42
C TYR A 270 9.25 10.41 0.19
N VAL A 271 10.40 9.86 -0.17
CA VAL A 271 11.63 10.64 -0.35
C VAL A 271 12.22 10.41 -1.73
N GLU A 272 12.97 11.40 -2.21
CA GLU A 272 13.85 11.26 -3.36
C GLU A 272 15.32 11.31 -2.92
N PRO A 273 16.22 10.54 -3.55
CA PRO A 273 17.64 10.62 -3.29
C PRO A 273 18.17 12.05 -3.46
N THR A 274 19.07 12.46 -2.57
CA THR A 274 19.80 13.73 -2.68
C THR A 274 21.20 13.48 -3.25
N ALA A 275 22.05 14.51 -3.32
CA ALA A 275 23.43 14.35 -3.76
C ALA A 275 24.33 13.68 -2.70
N GLU A 276 23.84 13.53 -1.47
CA GLU A 276 24.57 12.91 -0.37
C GLU A 276 24.67 11.40 -0.57
N LYS A 277 25.76 10.80 -0.06
CA LYS A 277 26.08 9.38 -0.22
C LYS A 277 26.59 8.80 1.09
N GLY A 278 26.37 7.51 1.31
CA GLY A 278 26.84 6.80 2.49
C GLY A 278 25.81 6.76 3.63
N GLY A 279 25.89 5.72 4.46
CA GLY A 279 25.10 5.64 5.68
C GLY A 279 23.61 5.44 5.41
N ASP A 280 22.77 6.37 5.84
CA ASP A 280 21.32 6.33 5.61
C ASP A 280 20.93 6.78 4.20
N TYR A 281 21.80 7.49 3.48
CA TYR A 281 21.56 7.92 2.09
C TYR A 281 21.73 6.79 1.07
N ASP A 282 22.31 5.68 1.50
CA ASP A 282 22.39 4.46 0.71
C ASP A 282 21.06 3.70 0.84
N PHE A 283 20.21 3.83 -0.17
CA PHE A 283 18.90 3.18 -0.17
C PHE A 283 19.05 1.64 -0.13
N PHE A 284 18.21 0.97 0.65
CA PHE A 284 18.23 -0.49 0.80
C PHE A 284 16.84 -1.10 0.79
N HIS A 285 16.75 -2.39 0.44
CA HIS A 285 15.49 -3.11 0.45
C HIS A 285 15.13 -3.54 1.88
N PRO A 286 13.95 -3.18 2.40
CA PRO A 286 13.61 -3.27 3.82
C PRO A 286 13.60 -4.69 4.39
N VAL A 287 13.42 -5.70 3.52
CA VAL A 287 13.34 -7.11 3.93
C VAL A 287 14.69 -7.83 3.83
N THR A 288 15.30 -7.83 2.64
CA THR A 288 16.57 -8.52 2.36
C THR A 288 17.79 -7.78 2.92
N ARG A 289 17.66 -6.45 3.12
CA ARG A 289 18.71 -5.54 3.59
C ARG A 289 19.89 -5.40 2.63
N GLU A 290 19.63 -5.74 1.39
CA GLU A 290 20.54 -5.50 0.27
C GLU A 290 20.39 -4.06 -0.17
N TRP A 291 21.52 -3.47 -0.54
CA TRP A 291 21.55 -2.11 -1.02
C TRP A 291 20.94 -2.03 -2.42
N MET A 292 20.34 -0.90 -2.77
CA MET A 292 19.59 -0.73 -4.02
C MET A 292 20.45 -1.02 -5.26
N ASP A 293 21.74 -0.70 -5.21
CA ASP A 293 22.73 -0.96 -6.26
C ASP A 293 23.09 -2.45 -6.39
N GLU A 294 22.91 -3.25 -5.35
CA GLU A 294 23.15 -4.70 -5.38
C GLU A 294 21.99 -5.48 -6.01
N LEU A 295 20.83 -4.86 -6.22
CA LEU A 295 19.63 -5.54 -6.70
C LEU A 295 19.46 -5.42 -8.22
N PRO A 296 18.98 -6.49 -8.89
CA PRO A 296 18.66 -6.41 -10.30
C PRO A 296 17.51 -5.42 -10.52
N SER A 297 17.77 -4.39 -11.33
CA SER A 297 16.75 -3.44 -11.75
C SER A 297 15.68 -4.13 -12.60
N ASN A 298 14.41 -3.92 -12.26
CA ASN A 298 13.27 -4.33 -13.09
C ASN A 298 13.19 -3.47 -14.37
N ALA A 299 12.33 -3.89 -15.31
CA ALA A 299 12.03 -3.11 -16.50
C ALA A 299 11.37 -1.78 -16.12
N ILE A 300 11.97 -0.67 -16.57
CA ILE A 300 11.48 0.68 -16.31
C ILE A 300 10.42 1.03 -17.35
N PRO A 301 9.24 1.52 -16.95
CA PRO A 301 8.21 1.96 -17.90
C PRO A 301 8.74 3.06 -18.82
N GLY A 302 8.45 2.96 -20.12
CA GLY A 302 8.95 3.91 -21.13
C GLY A 302 10.42 3.72 -21.52
N VAL A 303 11.10 2.68 -21.03
CA VAL A 303 12.46 2.29 -21.47
C VAL A 303 12.38 1.03 -22.33
N GLN A 304 13.23 0.96 -23.36
CA GLN A 304 13.39 -0.19 -24.23
C GLN A 304 13.74 -1.43 -23.39
N CYS A 305 12.87 -2.42 -23.47
CA CYS A 305 13.01 -3.70 -22.78
C CYS A 305 12.46 -4.84 -23.62
N SER A 306 12.95 -6.05 -23.37
CA SER A 306 12.51 -7.24 -24.07
C SER A 306 11.05 -7.56 -23.74
N VAL A 307 10.38 -8.32 -24.61
CA VAL A 307 9.00 -8.78 -24.37
C VAL A 307 8.94 -9.66 -23.12
N SER A 308 9.98 -10.49 -22.87
CA SER A 308 10.04 -11.34 -21.68
C SER A 308 10.15 -10.54 -20.38
N GLN A 309 10.92 -9.44 -20.37
CA GLN A 309 11.00 -8.52 -19.24
C GLN A 309 9.65 -7.86 -18.95
N ARG A 310 8.95 -7.39 -20.00
CA ARG A 310 7.61 -6.78 -19.85
C ARG A 310 6.56 -7.75 -19.31
N LYS A 311 6.58 -9.00 -19.77
CA LYS A 311 5.64 -10.03 -19.32
C LYS A 311 5.76 -10.35 -17.83
N LYS A 312 6.95 -10.23 -17.26
CA LYS A 312 7.21 -10.51 -15.83
C LYS A 312 6.66 -9.43 -14.90
N ILE A 313 6.65 -8.17 -15.34
CA ILE A 313 6.41 -7.02 -14.46
C ILE A 313 5.07 -6.35 -14.76
N PHE A 314 4.72 -6.13 -16.01
CA PHE A 314 3.59 -5.29 -16.35
C PHE A 314 2.27 -6.06 -16.48
N ALA A 315 1.16 -5.37 -16.17
CA ALA A 315 -0.19 -5.88 -16.34
C ALA A 315 -0.46 -6.27 -17.81
N SER A 316 -1.43 -7.16 -18.06
CA SER A 316 -1.62 -7.84 -19.36
C SER A 316 -1.55 -6.91 -20.56
N ARG A 317 -2.28 -5.78 -20.54
CA ARG A 317 -2.36 -4.82 -21.65
C ARG A 317 -1.04 -4.12 -22.01
N TRP A 318 -0.11 -4.01 -21.06
CA TRP A 318 1.22 -3.43 -21.27
C TRP A 318 2.15 -4.33 -22.07
N ARG A 319 1.89 -5.64 -22.04
CA ARG A 319 2.65 -6.63 -22.80
C ARG A 319 2.47 -6.46 -24.30
N ASP A 320 1.35 -5.88 -24.70
CA ASP A 320 0.89 -5.81 -26.08
C ASP A 320 1.29 -4.52 -26.80
N LEU A 321 1.84 -3.53 -26.07
CA LEU A 321 2.35 -2.34 -26.73
C LEU A 321 3.59 -2.65 -27.57
N PRO A 322 3.75 -1.98 -28.72
CA PRO A 322 4.95 -2.12 -29.53
C PRO A 322 6.22 -1.89 -28.69
N PRO A 323 7.29 -2.68 -28.87
CA PRO A 323 8.60 -2.34 -28.33
C PRO A 323 9.05 -0.96 -28.80
N ILE A 324 9.71 -0.21 -27.92
CA ILE A 324 10.53 0.94 -28.33
C ILE A 324 11.71 0.37 -29.12
N ARG A 325 11.75 0.64 -30.43
CA ARG A 325 12.79 0.11 -31.34
C ARG A 325 13.72 1.19 -31.90
N ARG A 326 13.28 2.44 -31.86
CA ARG A 326 14.01 3.59 -32.39
C ARG A 326 13.77 4.79 -31.50
N LYS A 327 14.71 5.74 -31.51
CA LYS A 327 14.52 7.05 -30.89
C LYS A 327 13.49 7.81 -31.75
N PRO A 328 12.29 8.11 -31.24
CA PRO A 328 11.31 8.88 -31.98
C PRO A 328 11.71 10.37 -32.06
N GLU A 329 11.11 11.11 -32.98
CA GLU A 329 11.24 12.57 -33.04
C GLU A 329 10.38 13.25 -31.95
N ILE A 330 10.84 14.39 -31.45
CA ILE A 330 10.05 15.22 -30.52
C ILE A 330 8.78 15.72 -31.25
N GLY A 331 7.63 15.63 -30.57
CA GLY A 331 6.32 15.99 -31.11
C GLY A 331 5.61 14.86 -31.87
N ALA A 332 6.32 13.78 -32.24
CA ALA A 332 5.70 12.63 -32.89
C ALA A 332 4.77 11.86 -31.95
N GLU A 333 3.77 11.18 -32.49
CA GLU A 333 2.94 10.25 -31.72
C GLU A 333 3.70 8.94 -31.51
N TYR A 334 3.92 8.57 -30.25
CA TYR A 334 4.66 7.36 -29.90
C TYR A 334 4.22 6.82 -28.55
N HIS A 335 4.54 5.57 -28.25
CA HIS A 335 4.33 5.02 -26.91
C HIS A 335 5.49 5.39 -25.97
N GLY A 336 5.17 5.79 -24.76
CA GLY A 336 6.16 6.17 -23.76
C GLY A 336 5.55 6.37 -22.39
N ARG A 337 6.39 6.70 -21.41
CA ARG A 337 5.94 7.00 -20.06
C ARG A 337 5.45 8.44 -19.96
N TYR A 338 4.51 8.69 -19.07
CA TYR A 338 4.01 9.99 -18.70
C TYR A 338 4.01 10.09 -17.16
N CYS A 339 4.63 11.15 -16.66
CA CYS A 339 4.64 11.49 -15.23
C CYS A 339 3.87 12.81 -15.10
N PRO A 340 2.58 12.78 -14.67
CA PRO A 340 1.78 13.99 -14.63
C PRO A 340 2.39 15.03 -13.68
N PRO A 341 2.52 16.30 -14.08
CA PRO A 341 3.13 17.33 -13.23
C PRO A 341 2.39 17.55 -11.89
N SER A 342 1.08 17.31 -11.87
CA SER A 342 0.21 17.46 -10.70
C SER A 342 0.05 16.18 -9.87
N ALA A 343 0.62 15.06 -10.32
CA ALA A 343 0.55 13.80 -9.58
C ALA A 343 1.74 13.67 -8.60
N PRO A 344 1.60 12.89 -7.53
CA PRO A 344 2.75 12.41 -6.76
C PRO A 344 3.82 11.86 -7.71
N LYS A 345 5.09 12.22 -7.52
CA LYS A 345 6.17 11.84 -8.45
C LYS A 345 6.32 10.34 -8.73
N ARG A 346 5.78 9.50 -7.84
CA ARG A 346 5.71 8.03 -8.01
C ARG A 346 4.71 7.57 -9.08
N ASP A 347 3.75 8.41 -9.46
CA ASP A 347 2.69 8.07 -10.40
C ASP A 347 3.22 8.17 -11.82
N VAL A 348 3.51 7.00 -12.38
CA VAL A 348 3.89 6.83 -13.77
C VAL A 348 2.75 6.16 -14.48
N TYR A 349 2.34 6.76 -15.58
CA TYR A 349 1.45 6.15 -16.55
C TYR A 349 2.23 5.88 -17.80
N VAL A 350 1.75 4.97 -18.62
CA VAL A 350 2.32 4.77 -19.93
C VAL A 350 1.15 4.77 -20.92
N GLY A 351 1.41 5.13 -22.17
CA GLY A 351 0.37 5.24 -23.19
C GLY A 351 0.96 5.69 -24.52
N VAL A 352 0.09 5.96 -25.50
CA VAL A 352 0.47 6.64 -26.75
C VAL A 352 0.19 8.12 -26.60
N GLY A 353 1.21 8.95 -26.81
CA GLY A 353 1.12 10.40 -26.67
C GLY A 353 2.11 11.13 -27.57
N LYS A 354 2.19 12.46 -27.44
CA LYS A 354 3.20 13.26 -28.12
C LYS A 354 4.53 13.14 -27.39
N VAL A 355 5.59 12.78 -28.10
CA VAL A 355 6.93 12.68 -27.51
C VAL A 355 7.40 14.06 -27.05
N VAL A 356 7.70 14.18 -25.76
CA VAL A 356 8.25 15.42 -25.19
C VAL A 356 9.73 15.30 -24.86
N LYS A 357 10.19 14.08 -24.52
CA LYS A 357 11.61 13.80 -24.29
C LYS A 357 11.95 12.38 -24.73
N THR A 358 13.16 12.20 -25.24
CA THR A 358 13.70 10.87 -25.54
C THR A 358 15.22 10.90 -25.57
N GLY A 359 15.83 9.77 -25.26
CA GLY A 359 17.28 9.61 -25.26
C GLY A 359 17.71 8.16 -25.20
N ILE A 360 19.00 7.96 -24.98
CA ILE A 360 19.64 6.66 -24.77
C ILE A 360 20.25 6.69 -23.37
N ASN A 361 20.01 5.65 -22.57
CA ASN A 361 20.59 5.53 -21.24
C ASN A 361 22.00 4.90 -21.29
N GLU A 362 22.65 4.78 -20.14
CA GLU A 362 23.99 4.18 -20.00
C GLU A 362 24.07 2.71 -20.48
N LYS A 363 22.94 2.00 -20.47
CA LYS A 363 22.81 0.62 -20.97
C LYS A 363 22.51 0.55 -22.47
N ASN A 364 22.67 1.66 -23.19
CA ASN A 364 22.33 1.81 -24.62
C ASN A 364 20.85 1.48 -24.95
N GLN A 365 19.94 1.72 -24.00
CA GLN A 365 18.51 1.51 -24.18
C GLN A 365 17.81 2.84 -24.44
N ILE A 366 16.88 2.83 -25.39
CA ILE A 366 16.09 4.02 -25.72
C ILE A 366 15.03 4.23 -24.63
N TRP A 367 14.88 5.48 -24.17
CA TRP A 367 13.78 5.87 -23.28
C TRP A 367 12.93 6.95 -23.94
N VAL A 368 11.63 6.96 -23.64
CA VAL A 368 10.66 7.87 -24.23
C VAL A 368 9.68 8.37 -23.16
N GLU A 369 9.58 9.69 -23.05
CA GLU A 369 8.53 10.39 -22.31
C GLU A 369 7.56 11.04 -23.28
N VAL A 370 6.28 10.88 -22.99
CA VAL A 370 5.18 11.38 -23.81
C VAL A 370 4.19 12.15 -22.96
N GLU A 371 3.46 13.07 -23.59
CA GLU A 371 2.30 13.72 -23.01
C GLU A 371 1.01 13.21 -23.67
N PRO A 372 -0.08 13.05 -22.90
CA PRO A 372 -1.38 12.70 -23.45
C PRO A 372 -1.87 13.73 -24.48
N ILE A 373 -2.55 13.26 -25.52
CA ILE A 373 -3.12 14.14 -26.55
C ILE A 373 -4.57 14.42 -26.16
N ALA A 374 -4.86 15.61 -25.65
CA ALA A 374 -6.17 15.99 -25.10
C ALA A 374 -7.33 15.66 -26.06
N SER A 375 -7.20 16.06 -27.33
CA SER A 375 -8.20 15.81 -28.39
C SER A 375 -8.45 14.32 -28.71
N LYS A 376 -7.64 13.40 -28.18
CA LYS A 376 -7.75 11.95 -28.39
C LYS A 376 -8.16 11.18 -27.13
N ARG A 377 -8.53 11.87 -26.04
CA ARG A 377 -8.90 11.26 -24.74
C ARG A 377 -9.98 10.19 -24.79
N GLY A 378 -10.93 10.31 -25.73
CA GLY A 378 -12.00 9.32 -25.95
C GLY A 378 -11.55 8.04 -26.66
N ASN A 379 -10.36 8.02 -27.26
CA ASN A 379 -9.88 6.88 -28.03
C ASN A 379 -9.11 5.89 -27.12
N LEU A 380 -9.56 4.63 -27.12
CA LEU A 380 -8.99 3.54 -26.33
C LEU A 380 -7.48 3.33 -26.55
N HIS A 381 -6.96 3.61 -27.76
CA HIS A 381 -5.54 3.50 -28.09
C HIS A 381 -4.67 4.60 -27.47
N TYR A 382 -5.26 5.74 -27.11
CA TYR A 382 -4.57 6.89 -26.53
C TYR A 382 -4.76 6.99 -25.02
N LYS A 383 -5.42 6.00 -24.40
CA LYS A 383 -5.56 5.92 -22.95
C LYS A 383 -4.23 5.63 -22.28
N PHE A 384 -4.03 6.28 -21.14
CA PHE A 384 -2.88 6.09 -20.28
C PHE A 384 -3.25 5.16 -19.13
N TRP A 385 -2.36 4.25 -18.79
CA TRP A 385 -2.59 3.26 -17.72
C TRP A 385 -1.38 3.17 -16.81
N ASP A 386 -1.64 2.87 -15.55
CA ASP A 386 -0.61 2.49 -14.60
C ASP A 386 0.03 1.17 -15.10
N PRO A 387 1.36 1.13 -15.34
CA PRO A 387 2.05 -0.03 -15.88
C PRO A 387 1.99 -1.27 -14.96
N TRP A 388 1.74 -1.05 -13.68
CA TRP A 388 1.83 -2.06 -12.64
C TRP A 388 0.48 -2.54 -12.17
N SER A 389 -0.46 -1.64 -11.90
CA SER A 389 -1.83 -2.00 -11.50
C SER A 389 -2.75 -2.26 -12.68
N GLY A 390 -2.42 -1.72 -13.87
CA GLY A 390 -3.29 -1.77 -15.04
C GLY A 390 -4.53 -0.88 -14.94
N LYS A 391 -4.60 0.00 -13.95
CA LYS A 391 -5.69 0.99 -13.82
C LYS A 391 -5.52 2.13 -14.83
N GLU A 392 -6.64 2.69 -15.25
CA GLU A 392 -6.64 3.88 -16.11
C GLU A 392 -6.10 5.09 -15.34
N MET A 393 -5.42 5.98 -16.05
CA MET A 393 -5.00 7.27 -15.53
C MET A 393 -6.23 8.11 -15.15
N PRO A 394 -6.29 8.64 -13.91
CA PRO A 394 -7.35 9.54 -13.49
C PRO A 394 -7.54 10.75 -14.40
N ASP A 395 -8.80 11.15 -14.56
CA ASP A 395 -9.22 12.26 -15.42
C ASP A 395 -8.53 13.60 -15.10
N GLN A 396 -8.25 13.85 -13.83
CA GLN A 396 -7.56 15.05 -13.34
C GLN A 396 -6.09 15.19 -13.79
N TYR A 397 -5.49 14.12 -14.32
CA TYR A 397 -4.11 14.12 -14.83
C TYR A 397 -4.03 14.29 -16.34
N TRP A 398 -5.16 14.42 -17.03
CA TRP A 398 -5.15 14.81 -18.43
C TRP A 398 -4.82 16.29 -18.59
N PRO A 399 -4.04 16.67 -19.61
CA PRO A 399 -3.85 18.08 -19.93
C PRO A 399 -5.19 18.74 -20.26
N LEU A 400 -5.33 20.00 -19.85
CA LEU A 400 -6.47 20.84 -20.22
C LEU A 400 -6.42 21.14 -21.73
N GLU A 401 -7.59 21.28 -22.35
CA GLU A 401 -7.73 21.59 -23.79
C GLU A 401 -7.27 23.00 -24.15
#